data_AF-A0A1I1C5J1-F1
#
_entry.id   AF-A0A1I1C5J1-F1
#
_cell.length_a   1.000
_cell.length_b   1.000
_cell.length_c   1.000
_cell.angle_alpha   90.00
_cell.angle_beta   90.00
_cell.angle_gamma   90.00
#
_symmetry.space_group_name_H-M   'P 1'
#
loop_
_entity.id
_entity.type
_entity.pdbx_description
1 polymer ?
#
loop_
_entity_poly.entity_id
_entity_poly.type
_entity_poly.pdbx_seq_one_letter_code
_entity_poly.pdbx_strand_id
1 'polypeptide(L)'
;MKQRVLVMNGQRLLQNEQGGQWATSKVDKAGAIKPGIYDIYLAGNADKAKTYAGVIVHADGASVYQQVGKTLIKHAASDFAKVPGTGIDTSVSYEDGQAHSSSASVKQGRKLSR
;
A
#
# COMPACT_ATOMS: atom_id res chain seq x y z
N MET A 1 -13.87 -7.12 -11.09
CA MET A 1 -13.31 -8.15 -10.19
C MET A 1 -12.91 -7.47 -8.90
N LYS A 2 -13.30 -8.00 -7.73
CA LYS A 2 -12.90 -7.41 -6.44
C LYS A 2 -11.54 -7.96 -6.03
N GLN A 3 -10.72 -7.10 -5.45
CA GLN A 3 -9.38 -7.44 -4.98
C GLN A 3 -9.19 -6.89 -3.58
N ARG A 4 -8.57 -7.69 -2.70
CA ARG A 4 -8.25 -7.31 -1.33
C ARG A 4 -6.86 -7.77 -0.95
N VAL A 5 -6.34 -7.20 0.13
CA VAL A 5 -5.11 -7.65 0.79
C VAL A 5 -5.46 -8.20 2.16
N LEU A 6 -5.05 -9.44 2.44
CA LEU A 6 -5.12 -10.04 3.77
C LEU A 6 -3.71 -10.02 4.38
N VAL A 7 -3.56 -9.48 5.58
CA VAL A 7 -2.32 -9.53 6.33
C VAL A 7 -2.49 -10.38 7.58
N MET A 8 -1.69 -11.42 7.70
CA MET A 8 -1.64 -12.29 8.87
C MET A 8 -0.24 -12.88 9.02
N ASN A 9 0.21 -13.09 10.26
CA ASN A 9 1.50 -13.74 10.57
C ASN A 9 2.71 -13.12 9.83
N GLY A 10 2.72 -11.79 9.65
CA GLY A 10 3.79 -11.07 8.93
C GLY A 10 3.79 -11.26 7.40
N GLN A 11 2.79 -11.94 6.85
CA GLN A 11 2.60 -12.15 5.42
C GLN A 11 1.49 -11.26 4.88
N ARG A 12 1.64 -10.86 3.62
CA ARG A 12 0.65 -10.12 2.83
C ARG A 12 0.18 -11.03 1.69
N LEU A 13 -1.12 -11.33 1.68
CA LEU A 13 -1.77 -12.16 0.68
C LEU A 13 -2.65 -11.27 -0.19
N LEU A 14 -2.33 -11.19 -1.48
CA LEU A 14 -3.19 -10.56 -2.48
C LEU A 14 -4.27 -11.55 -2.89
N GLN A 15 -5.54 -11.19 -2.72
CA GLN A 15 -6.67 -12.06 -3.01
C GLN A 15 -7.61 -11.42 -4.03
N ASN A 16 -8.12 -12.25 -4.94
CA ASN A 16 -9.12 -11.88 -5.91
C ASN A 16 -10.42 -12.64 -5.62
N GLU A 17 -11.56 -11.98 -5.78
CA GLU A 17 -12.87 -12.61 -5.67
C GLU A 17 -13.20 -13.37 -6.97
N GLN A 18 -13.56 -14.64 -6.83
CA GLN A 18 -14.01 -15.52 -7.90
C GLN A 18 -15.18 -16.35 -7.38
N GLY A 19 -16.37 -16.16 -7.96
CA GLY A 19 -17.57 -16.94 -7.60
C GLY A 19 -17.96 -16.82 -6.11
N GLY A 20 -17.81 -15.64 -5.50
CA GLY A 20 -18.09 -15.42 -4.08
C GLY A 20 -17.02 -15.96 -3.12
N GLN A 21 -15.95 -16.57 -3.63
CA GLN A 21 -14.81 -17.04 -2.85
C GLN A 21 -13.58 -16.17 -3.09
N TRP A 22 -12.71 -16.09 -2.08
CA TRP A 22 -11.45 -15.35 -2.17
C TRP A 22 -10.30 -16.30 -2.47
N ALA A 23 -9.69 -16.14 -3.64
CA ALA A 23 -8.52 -16.91 -4.05
C ALA A 23 -7.24 -16.08 -3.88
N THR A 24 -6.23 -16.63 -3.21
CA THR A 24 -4.92 -15.99 -3.07
C THR A 24 -4.14 -16.09 -4.38
N SER A 25 -3.72 -14.95 -4.93
CA SER A 25 -2.96 -14.89 -6.17
C SER A 25 -1.47 -14.59 -5.95
N LYS A 26 -1.12 -13.95 -4.83
CA LYS A 26 0.28 -13.65 -4.49
C LYS A 26 0.48 -13.59 -2.98
N VAL A 27 1.65 -14.03 -2.51
CA VAL A 27 2.06 -13.93 -1.11
C VAL A 27 3.42 -13.23 -1.05
N ASP A 28 3.53 -12.21 -0.21
CA ASP A 28 4.74 -11.41 0.00
C ASP A 28 4.92 -11.11 1.51
N LYS A 29 6.05 -10.50 1.89
CA LYS A 29 6.22 -9.98 3.26
C LYS A 29 5.34 -8.76 3.50
N ALA A 30 4.75 -8.66 4.68
CA ALA A 30 3.88 -7.55 5.06
C ALA A 30 4.63 -6.22 5.30
N GLY A 31 5.89 -6.28 5.72
CA GLY A 31 6.62 -5.07 6.12
C GLY A 31 5.93 -4.37 7.28
N ALA A 32 5.66 -3.07 7.14
CA ALA A 32 4.98 -2.25 8.12
C ALA A 32 3.43 -2.40 8.12
N ILE A 33 2.84 -3.17 7.19
CA ILE A 33 1.38 -3.36 7.15
C ILE A 33 0.97 -4.19 8.36
N LYS A 34 0.01 -3.67 9.13
CA LYS A 34 -0.52 -4.36 10.31
C LYS A 34 -1.41 -5.53 9.89
N PRO A 35 -1.56 -6.58 10.72
CA PRO A 35 -2.53 -7.63 10.48
C PRO A 35 -3.95 -7.08 10.30
N GLY A 36 -4.68 -7.61 9.32
CA GLY A 36 -6.02 -7.13 8.97
C GLY A 36 -6.44 -7.47 7.55
N ILE A 37 -7.68 -7.11 7.23
CA ILE A 37 -8.25 -7.21 5.88
C ILE A 37 -8.35 -5.80 5.29
N TYR A 38 -7.84 -5.65 4.08
CA TYR A 38 -7.75 -4.41 3.35
C TYR A 38 -8.48 -4.55 2.01
N ASP A 39 -9.74 -4.14 1.99
CA ASP A 39 -10.57 -4.17 0.79
C ASP A 39 -10.19 -3.04 -0.16
N ILE A 40 -9.07 -3.20 -0.88
CA ILE A 40 -8.52 -2.19 -1.79
C ILE A 40 -9.48 -1.83 -2.94
N TYR A 41 -10.44 -2.70 -3.25
CA TYR A 41 -11.52 -2.40 -4.19
C TYR A 41 -12.50 -1.32 -3.69
N LEU A 42 -12.51 -0.99 -2.39
CA LEU A 42 -13.28 0.09 -1.78
C LEU A 42 -12.46 1.36 -1.56
N ALA A 43 -11.20 1.41 -2.00
CA ALA A 43 -10.34 2.56 -1.78
C ALA A 43 -10.89 3.82 -2.48
N GLY A 44 -10.89 4.94 -1.76
CA GLY A 44 -11.27 6.23 -2.31
C GLY A 44 -10.16 6.82 -3.16
N ASN A 45 -10.50 7.50 -4.25
CA ASN A 45 -9.48 8.18 -5.07
C ASN A 45 -8.80 9.30 -4.28
N ALA A 46 -7.50 9.45 -4.50
CA ALA A 46 -6.72 10.53 -3.92
C ALA A 46 -7.22 11.89 -4.42
N ASP A 47 -7.38 12.82 -3.49
CA ASP A 47 -7.55 14.24 -3.76
C ASP A 47 -6.15 14.86 -3.86
N LYS A 48 -5.78 15.29 -5.06
CA LYS A 48 -4.44 15.82 -5.34
C LYS A 48 -4.13 17.14 -4.61
N ALA A 49 -5.11 17.77 -3.94
CA ALA A 49 -4.85 18.92 -3.07
C ALA A 49 -4.40 18.53 -1.65
N LYS A 50 -4.40 17.24 -1.31
CA LYS A 50 -4.10 16.74 0.04
C LYS A 50 -2.78 15.99 0.11
N THR A 51 -2.23 15.91 1.31
CA THR A 51 -1.11 15.04 1.66
C THR A 51 -1.62 13.83 2.44
N TYR A 52 -1.11 12.66 2.10
CA TYR A 52 -1.51 11.37 2.65
C TYR A 52 -0.32 10.68 3.30
N ALA A 53 -0.38 10.51 4.62
CA ALA A 53 0.66 9.85 5.40
C ALA A 53 0.18 8.49 5.92
N GLY A 54 0.92 7.43 5.61
CA GLY A 54 0.65 6.08 6.07
C GLY A 54 1.28 5.00 5.20
N VAL A 55 0.90 3.75 5.43
CA VAL A 55 1.60 2.58 4.86
C VAL A 55 1.06 2.26 3.46
N ILE A 56 1.96 2.03 2.49
CA ILE A 56 1.58 1.48 1.19
C ILE A 56 1.17 0.02 1.35
N VAL A 57 -0.10 -0.30 1.10
CA VAL A 57 -0.68 -1.65 1.29
C VAL A 57 -0.53 -2.51 0.04
N HIS A 58 -0.66 -1.91 -1.14
CA HIS A 58 -0.50 -2.60 -2.42
C HIS A 58 -0.09 -1.61 -3.50
N ALA A 59 0.60 -2.08 -4.53
CA ALA A 59 0.80 -1.36 -5.77
C ALA A 59 0.76 -2.34 -6.94
N ASP A 60 0.09 -1.94 -8.01
CA ASP A 60 0.04 -2.65 -9.28
C ASP A 60 0.40 -1.68 -10.43
N GLY A 61 0.27 -2.12 -11.68
CA GLY A 61 0.62 -1.31 -12.85
C GLY A 61 -0.27 -0.08 -13.06
N ALA A 62 -1.46 -0.04 -12.46
CA ALA A 62 -2.42 1.04 -12.62
C ALA A 62 -2.54 1.91 -11.36
N SER A 63 -2.32 1.36 -10.17
CA SER A 63 -2.70 2.01 -8.92
C SER A 63 -1.79 1.69 -7.75
N VAL A 64 -1.64 2.67 -6.87
CA VAL A 64 -0.96 2.56 -5.58
C VAL A 64 -2.01 2.74 -4.48
N TYR A 65 -2.07 1.82 -3.55
CA TYR A 65 -3.05 1.80 -2.46
C TYR A 65 -2.34 2.05 -1.13
N GLN A 66 -2.78 3.08 -0.42
CA GLN A 66 -2.20 3.51 0.85
C GLN A 66 -3.25 3.45 1.96
N GLN A 67 -2.89 2.90 3.10
CA GLN A 67 -3.69 3.03 4.31
C GLN A 67 -3.35 4.34 5.00
N VAL A 68 -4.35 5.21 5.18
CA VAL A 68 -4.24 6.48 5.89
C VAL A 68 -5.19 6.43 7.08
N GLY A 69 -4.65 6.23 8.27
CA GLY A 69 -5.45 5.92 9.46
C GLY A 69 -6.30 4.66 9.26
N LYS A 70 -7.62 4.83 9.15
CA LYS A 70 -8.59 3.73 8.96
C LYS A 70 -9.11 3.61 7.53
N THR A 71 -8.73 4.52 6.63
CA THR A 71 -9.21 4.55 5.24
C THR A 71 -8.14 4.06 4.28
N LEU A 72 -8.58 3.59 3.10
CA LEU A 72 -7.71 3.25 1.98
C LEU A 72 -7.85 4.33 0.90
N ILE A 73 -6.71 4.84 0.48
CA ILE A 73 -6.59 5.85 -0.58
C ILE A 73 -5.91 5.21 -1.78
N LYS A 74 -6.48 5.46 -2.97
CA LYS A 74 -6.01 4.98 -4.26
C LYS A 74 -5.41 6.14 -5.03
N HIS A 75 -4.15 5.99 -5.42
CA HIS A 75 -3.41 6.90 -6.27
C HIS A 75 -3.21 6.25 -7.64
N ALA A 76 -3.16 7.03 -8.72
CA ALA A 76 -2.81 6.50 -10.03
C ALA A 76 -1.30 6.21 -10.08
N ALA A 77 -0.91 5.00 -10.48
CA ALA A 77 0.51 4.64 -10.56
C ALA A 77 1.28 5.49 -11.57
N SER A 78 0.59 5.96 -12.62
CA SER A 78 1.14 6.86 -13.64
C SER A 78 1.52 8.24 -13.12
N ASP A 79 1.00 8.67 -11.97
CA ASP A 79 1.37 9.95 -11.37
C ASP A 79 2.76 9.90 -10.72
N PHE A 80 3.29 8.70 -10.44
CA PHE A 80 4.58 8.53 -9.77
C PHE A 80 5.70 8.33 -10.78
N ALA A 81 6.76 9.13 -10.68
CA ALA A 81 8.00 8.86 -11.39
C ALA A 81 8.60 7.49 -10.99
N LYS A 82 8.43 7.11 -9.72
CA LYS A 82 8.75 5.79 -9.19
C LYS A 82 7.73 5.38 -8.14
N VAL A 83 7.07 4.26 -8.37
CA VAL A 83 6.07 3.71 -7.44
C VAL A 83 6.74 3.34 -6.10
N PRO A 84 6.17 3.73 -4.95
CA PRO A 84 6.73 3.41 -3.64
C PRO A 84 6.60 1.92 -3.32
N GLY A 85 7.54 1.42 -2.52
CA GLY A 85 7.55 0.01 -2.10
C GLY A 85 6.38 -0.31 -1.17
N THR A 86 5.80 -1.49 -1.34
CA THR A 86 4.72 -1.97 -0.47
C THR A 86 5.25 -2.33 0.92
N GLY A 87 4.47 -2.04 1.96
CA GLY A 87 4.82 -2.26 3.35
C GLY A 87 5.79 -1.25 3.93
N ILE A 88 5.79 -0.03 3.39
CA ILE A 88 6.63 1.08 3.83
C ILE A 88 5.74 2.26 4.21
N ASP A 89 6.00 2.88 5.36
CA ASP A 89 5.41 4.15 5.74
C ASP A 89 5.89 5.26 4.80
N THR A 90 4.95 5.85 4.08
CA THR A 90 5.19 6.81 3.01
C THR A 90 4.28 8.01 3.21
N SER A 91 4.80 9.21 2.96
CA SER A 91 3.98 10.41 2.75
C SER A 91 3.87 10.66 1.25
N VAL A 92 2.65 10.83 0.75
CA VAL A 92 2.35 11.13 -0.65
C VAL A 92 1.69 12.50 -0.73
N SER A 93 2.32 13.40 -1.48
CA SER A 93 1.77 14.71 -1.84
C SER A 93 1.81 14.88 -3.36
N TYR A 94 1.17 15.94 -3.87
CA TYR A 94 1.13 16.21 -5.29
C TYR A 94 1.59 17.62 -5.61
N GLU A 95 2.32 17.76 -6.71
CA GLU A 95 2.76 19.04 -7.29
C GLU A 95 2.57 18.93 -8.81
N ASP A 96 1.85 19.89 -9.41
CA ASP A 96 1.48 19.89 -10.83
C ASP A 96 0.89 18.55 -11.35
N GLY A 97 0.15 17.88 -10.49
CA GLY A 97 -0.48 16.59 -10.78
C GLY A 97 0.44 15.37 -10.67
N GLN A 98 1.74 15.56 -10.45
CA GLN A 98 2.73 14.51 -10.19
C GLN A 98 2.75 14.14 -8.71
N ALA A 99 2.89 12.85 -8.41
CA ALA A 99 2.94 12.33 -7.05
C ALA A 99 4.38 12.29 -6.53
N HIS A 100 4.62 12.98 -5.43
CA HIS A 100 5.88 12.94 -4.68
C HIS A 100 5.72 12.03 -3.47
N SER A 101 6.55 10.99 -3.39
CA SER A 101 6.55 10.05 -2.28
C SER A 101 7.84 10.16 -1.48
N SER A 102 7.70 10.31 -0.16
CA SER A 102 8.82 10.28 0.79
C SER A 102 8.61 9.15 1.79
N SER A 103 9.55 8.22 1.85
CA SER A 103 9.50 7.11 2.81
C SER A 103 10.26 7.48 4.08
N ALA A 104 9.68 7.18 5.24
CA ALA A 104 10.42 7.24 6.49
C ALA A 104 11.49 6.14 6.43
N SER A 105 12.76 6.54 6.44
CA SER A 105 13.90 5.64 6.26
C SER A 105 13.77 4.45 7.21
N VAL A 106 13.73 3.23 6.66
CA VAL A 106 13.80 1.99 7.44
C VAL A 106 15.08 2.08 8.26
N LYS A 107 14.97 2.24 9.58
CA LYS A 107 16.13 2.19 10.48
C LYS A 107 16.80 0.84 10.25
N GLN A 108 17.95 0.89 9.57
CA GLN A 108 18.85 -0.23 9.35
C GLN A 108 19.20 -0.78 10.73
N GLY A 109 18.72 -2.00 11.02
CA GLY A 109 18.90 -2.64 12.32
C GLY A 109 20.37 -2.61 12.72
N ARG A 110 20.66 -1.92 13.82
CA ARG A 110 21.99 -1.86 14.44
C ARG A 110 22.37 -3.29 14.81
N LYS A 111 23.31 -3.90 14.09
CA LYS A 111 23.92 -5.18 14.47
C LYS A 111 24.53 -4.97 15.88
N LEU A 112 23.95 -5.62 16.88
CA LEU A 112 24.61 -5.85 18.16
C LEU A 112 25.65 -6.95 17.88
N SER A 113 26.92 -6.56 17.76
CA SER A 113 28.01 -7.51 17.94
C SER A 113 28.01 -7.94 19.39
N ARG A 114 28.01 -9.26 19.62
CA ARG A 114 28.48 -9.84 20.87
C ARG A 114 30.00 -9.79 20.91
#